data_AF-X1CK55-F1
#
_entry.id   AF-X1CK55-F1
#
_cell.length_a   1.000
_cell.length_b   1.000
_cell.length_c   1.000
_cell.angle_alpha   90.00
_cell.angle_beta   90.00
_cell.angle_gamma   90.00
#
_symmetry.space_group_name_H-M   'P 1'
#
loop_
_entity.id
_entity.type
_entity.pdbx_description
1 polymer ?
#
loop_
_entity_poly.entity_id
_entity_poly.type
_entity_poly.pdbx_seq_one_letter_code
_entity_poly.pdbx_strand_id
1 'polypeptide(L)'
;MTFNNNFVMYKQKKELIKDLKIYQSFALKKVDIEDFKSALSKIDSALTLIEEFQSYFDLKTELNDFSEIRQKVLTEFNDHRDIYLRRYNNLLKETLTETNLEYFLIGLFCLFINK
;
A
#
# COMPACT_ATOMS: atom_id res chain seq x y z
N MET A 1 -22.21 -24.33 -29.48
CA MET A 1 -20.88 -23.68 -29.45
C MET A 1 -20.64 -23.00 -28.10
N THR A 2 -20.59 -23.76 -27.00
CA THR A 2 -20.54 -23.21 -25.61
C THR A 2 -19.24 -23.54 -24.88
N PHE A 3 -18.62 -24.68 -25.17
CA PHE A 3 -17.36 -25.09 -24.53
C PHE A 3 -16.18 -24.14 -24.82
N ASN A 4 -16.10 -23.60 -26.03
CA ASN A 4 -15.01 -22.72 -26.42
C ASN A 4 -15.03 -21.39 -25.66
N ASN A 5 -16.24 -20.86 -25.39
CA ASN A 5 -16.42 -19.60 -24.68
C ASN A 5 -16.08 -19.72 -23.19
N ASN A 6 -16.51 -20.82 -22.56
CA ASN A 6 -16.19 -21.09 -21.16
C ASN A 6 -14.67 -21.26 -20.96
N PHE A 7 -14.00 -21.96 -21.86
CA PHE A 7 -12.54 -22.16 -21.79
C PHE A 7 -11.76 -20.84 -21.88
N VAL A 8 -12.16 -19.93 -22.77
CA VAL A 8 -11.56 -18.59 -22.90
C VAL A 8 -11.78 -17.77 -21.63
N MET A 9 -12.99 -17.76 -21.06
CA MET A 9 -13.29 -17.07 -19.81
C MET A 9 -12.47 -17.61 -18.62
N TYR A 10 -12.30 -18.94 -18.52
CA TYR A 10 -11.45 -19.54 -17.48
C TYR A 10 -9.98 -19.14 -17.63
N LYS A 11 -9.47 -19.08 -18.87
CA LYS A 11 -8.10 -18.64 -19.13
C LYS A 11 -7.90 -17.18 -18.69
N GLN A 12 -8.85 -16.30 -19.02
CA GLN A 12 -8.82 -14.90 -18.61
C GLN A 12 -8.86 -14.74 -17.09
N LYS A 13 -9.75 -15.47 -16.38
CA LYS A 13 -9.78 -15.45 -14.91
C LYS A 13 -8.43 -15.88 -14.32
N LYS A 14 -7.80 -16.92 -14.88
CA LYS A 14 -6.51 -17.41 -14.40
C LYS A 14 -5.38 -16.40 -14.61
N GLU A 15 -5.39 -15.68 -15.73
CA GLU A 15 -4.43 -14.60 -16.01
C GLU A 15 -4.65 -13.43 -15.04
N LEU A 16 -5.89 -13.00 -14.84
CA LEU A 16 -6.25 -11.97 -13.86
C LEU A 16 -5.75 -12.32 -12.45
N ILE A 17 -5.99 -13.54 -11.97
CA ILE A 17 -5.50 -13.98 -10.64
C ILE A 17 -3.97 -13.94 -10.56
N LYS A 18 -3.26 -14.25 -11.65
CA LYS A 18 -1.79 -14.15 -11.67
C LYS A 18 -1.34 -12.70 -11.57
N ASP A 19 -1.98 -11.80 -12.31
CA ASP A 19 -1.64 -10.38 -12.28
C ASP A 19 -1.88 -9.79 -10.89
N LEU A 20 -3.00 -10.13 -10.26
CA LEU A 20 -3.29 -9.77 -8.87
C LEU A 20 -2.22 -10.27 -7.90
N LYS A 21 -1.74 -11.51 -8.04
CA LYS A 21 -0.62 -12.02 -7.22
C LYS A 21 0.69 -11.25 -7.45
N ILE A 22 0.95 -10.78 -8.68
CA ILE A 22 2.11 -9.95 -8.99
C ILE A 22 1.99 -8.60 -8.27
N TYR A 23 0.82 -7.95 -8.34
CA TYR A 23 0.57 -6.71 -7.60
C TYR A 23 0.76 -6.88 -6.09
N GLN A 24 0.24 -7.98 -5.53
CA GLN A 24 0.42 -8.31 -4.12
C GLN A 24 1.90 -8.44 -3.76
N SER A 25 2.68 -9.16 -4.56
CA SER A 25 4.13 -9.30 -4.34
C SER A 25 4.86 -7.96 -4.40
N PHE A 26 4.50 -7.09 -5.35
CA PHE A 26 5.10 -5.76 -5.43
C PHE A 26 4.72 -4.87 -4.26
N ALA A 27 3.46 -4.90 -3.81
CA ALA A 27 3.02 -4.17 -2.63
C ALA A 27 3.81 -4.58 -1.39
N LEU A 28 3.92 -5.90 -1.12
CA LEU A 28 4.65 -6.42 0.03
C LEU A 28 6.14 -6.02 0.00
N LYS A 29 6.80 -6.16 -1.16
CA LYS A 29 8.21 -5.71 -1.31
C LYS A 29 8.40 -4.22 -1.05
N LYS A 30 7.39 -3.40 -1.29
CA LYS A 30 7.43 -1.96 -1.01
C LYS A 30 7.25 -1.66 0.47
N VAL A 31 6.43 -2.45 1.16
CA VAL A 31 6.30 -2.40 2.63
C VAL A 31 7.62 -2.79 3.29
N ASP A 32 8.29 -3.85 2.81
CA ASP A 32 9.57 -4.32 3.36
C ASP A 32 10.68 -3.26 3.36
N ILE A 33 10.60 -2.28 2.46
CA ILE A 33 11.55 -1.16 2.34
C ILE A 33 10.97 0.17 2.88
N GLU A 34 9.87 0.12 3.63
CA GLU A 34 9.17 1.27 4.22
C GLU A 34 8.66 2.30 3.18
N ASP A 35 8.53 1.91 1.92
CA ASP A 35 7.97 2.74 0.83
C ASP A 35 6.44 2.56 0.79
N PHE A 36 5.80 2.98 1.88
CA PHE A 36 4.36 2.80 2.10
C PHE A 36 3.49 3.46 1.02
N LYS A 37 3.91 4.62 0.48
CA LYS A 37 3.18 5.32 -0.59
C LYS A 37 3.15 4.50 -1.87
N SER A 38 4.30 3.95 -2.27
CA SER A 38 4.34 3.06 -3.43
C SER A 38 3.57 1.77 -3.18
N ALA A 39 3.63 1.21 -1.97
CA ALA A 39 2.86 0.02 -1.60
C ALA A 39 1.35 0.26 -1.77
N LEU A 40 0.82 1.37 -1.23
CA LEU A 40 -0.58 1.77 -1.36
C LEU A 40 -0.98 1.96 -2.82
N SER A 41 -0.14 2.61 -3.63
CA SER A 41 -0.41 2.78 -5.06
C SER A 41 -0.53 1.45 -5.82
N LYS A 42 0.28 0.44 -5.47
CA LYS A 42 0.16 -0.91 -6.05
C LYS A 42 -1.11 -1.62 -5.61
N ILE A 43 -1.51 -1.45 -4.36
CA ILE A 43 -2.76 -1.99 -3.83
C ILE A 43 -3.97 -1.35 -4.52
N ASP A 44 -3.99 -0.03 -4.66
CA ASP A 44 -5.10 0.70 -5.30
C ASP A 44 -5.22 0.31 -6.80
N SER A 45 -4.08 0.08 -7.48
CA SER A 45 -4.08 -0.44 -8.85
C SER A 45 -4.72 -1.83 -8.95
N ALA A 46 -4.44 -2.72 -8.00
CA ALA A 46 -5.04 -4.04 -7.94
C ALA A 46 -6.55 -3.98 -7.61
N LEU A 47 -6.95 -3.11 -6.69
CA LEU A 47 -8.36 -2.89 -6.35
C LEU A 47 -9.16 -2.37 -7.56
N THR A 48 -8.58 -1.44 -8.32
CA THR A 48 -9.18 -0.94 -9.58
C THR A 48 -9.38 -2.08 -10.56
N LEU A 49 -8.37 -2.94 -10.74
CA LEU A 49 -8.47 -4.11 -11.61
C LEU A 49 -9.55 -5.09 -11.12
N ILE A 50 -9.70 -5.29 -9.80
CA ILE A 50 -10.78 -6.13 -9.26
C ILE A 50 -12.14 -5.53 -9.57
N GLU A 51 -12.33 -4.22 -9.37
CA GLU A 51 -13.59 -3.52 -9.67
C GLU A 51 -13.99 -3.62 -11.15
N GLU A 52 -13.03 -3.51 -12.07
CA GLU A 52 -13.28 -3.64 -13.52
C GLU A 52 -13.78 -5.04 -13.91
N PHE A 53 -13.31 -6.08 -13.20
CA PHE A 53 -13.59 -7.48 -13.55
C PHE A 53 -14.63 -8.15 -12.64
N GLN A 54 -15.10 -7.49 -11.57
CA GLN A 54 -16.04 -8.07 -10.60
C GLN A 54 -17.40 -8.44 -11.21
N SER A 55 -17.82 -7.78 -12.30
CA SER A 55 -19.07 -8.11 -13.00
C SER A 55 -18.97 -9.41 -13.81
N TYR A 56 -17.76 -9.85 -14.12
CA TYR A 56 -17.49 -11.03 -14.94
C TYR A 56 -17.06 -12.24 -14.11
N PHE A 57 -16.38 -12.00 -12.98
CA PHE A 57 -15.82 -13.04 -12.14
C PHE A 57 -16.12 -12.78 -10.66
N ASP A 58 -16.40 -13.84 -9.91
CA ASP A 58 -16.37 -13.77 -8.45
C ASP A 58 -14.92 -13.64 -7.97
N LEU A 59 -14.60 -12.45 -7.47
CA LEU A 59 -13.28 -11.99 -6.97
C LEU A 59 -13.37 -11.52 -5.51
N LYS A 60 -14.40 -11.95 -4.77
CA LYS A 60 -14.64 -11.49 -3.40
C LYS A 60 -13.49 -11.81 -2.44
N THR A 61 -12.83 -12.95 -2.66
CA THR A 61 -11.66 -13.35 -1.87
C THR A 61 -10.49 -12.41 -2.11
N GLU A 62 -10.16 -12.16 -3.37
CA GLU A 62 -9.07 -11.27 -3.76
C GLU A 62 -9.32 -9.83 -3.28
N LEU A 63 -10.57 -9.36 -3.34
CA LEU A 63 -10.96 -8.05 -2.82
C LEU A 63 -10.68 -7.94 -1.31
N ASN A 64 -11.07 -8.97 -0.55
CA ASN A 64 -10.83 -9.00 0.90
C ASN A 64 -9.33 -9.03 1.20
N ASP A 65 -8.56 -9.87 0.50
CA ASP A 65 -7.10 -9.96 0.67
C ASP A 65 -6.43 -8.60 0.46
N PHE A 66 -6.76 -7.90 -0.62
CA PHE A 66 -6.19 -6.58 -0.89
C PHE A 66 -6.66 -5.52 0.10
N SER A 67 -7.91 -5.58 0.56
CA SER A 67 -8.41 -4.67 1.59
C SER A 67 -7.70 -4.88 2.93
N GLU A 68 -7.45 -6.13 3.33
CA GLU A 68 -6.68 -6.43 4.56
C GLU A 68 -5.24 -5.92 4.47
N ILE A 69 -4.58 -6.15 3.32
CA ILE A 69 -3.22 -5.63 3.10
C ILE A 69 -3.23 -4.11 3.16
N ARG A 70 -4.20 -3.44 2.52
CA ARG A 70 -4.33 -1.98 2.56
C ARG A 70 -4.44 -1.45 3.99
N GLN A 71 -5.26 -2.08 4.82
CA GLN A 71 -5.42 -1.68 6.22
C GLN A 71 -4.14 -1.87 7.04
N LYS A 72 -3.40 -2.97 6.81
CA LYS A 72 -2.10 -3.21 7.46
C LYS A 72 -1.10 -2.13 7.07
N VAL A 73 -0.96 -1.84 5.78
CA VAL A 73 -0.03 -0.81 5.27
C VAL A 73 -0.39 0.57 5.82
N LEU A 74 -1.67 0.92 5.89
CA LEU A 74 -2.12 2.19 6.49
C LEU A 74 -1.80 2.27 7.98
N THR A 75 -1.98 1.17 8.71
CA THR A 75 -1.64 1.11 10.14
C THR A 75 -0.15 1.32 10.35
N GLU A 76 0.70 0.56 9.66
CA GLU A 76 2.15 0.69 9.76
C GLU A 76 2.64 2.09 9.37
N PHE A 77 2.09 2.66 8.28
CA PHE A 77 2.40 4.03 7.87
C PHE A 77 2.06 5.06 8.96
N ASN A 78 0.89 4.93 9.57
CA ASN A 78 0.47 5.82 10.65
C ASN A 78 1.33 5.65 11.91
N ASP A 79 1.69 4.42 12.28
CA ASP A 79 2.56 4.14 13.41
C ASP A 79 3.96 4.75 13.21
N HIS A 80 4.53 4.62 12.00
CA HIS A 80 5.78 5.28 11.64
C HIS A 80 5.64 6.80 11.76
N ARG A 81 4.58 7.38 11.20
CA ARG A 81 4.32 8.82 11.25
C ARG A 81 4.18 9.33 12.69
N ASP A 82 3.51 8.59 13.56
CA ASP A 82 3.32 8.94 14.96
C ASP A 82 4.64 8.99 15.74
N ILE A 83 5.59 8.10 15.43
CA ILE A 83 6.93 8.14 16.03
C ILE A 83 7.61 9.47 15.68
N TYR A 84 7.59 9.87 14.41
CA TYR A 84 8.18 11.15 13.98
C TYR A 84 7.45 12.34 14.58
N LEU A 85 6.12 12.29 14.68
CA LEU A 85 5.32 13.34 15.29
C LEU A 85 5.67 13.53 16.77
N ARG A 86 5.81 12.43 17.51
CA ARG A 86 6.23 12.47 18.93
C ARG A 86 7.62 13.08 19.08
N ARG A 87 8.58 12.65 18.25
CA ARG A 87 9.95 13.21 18.25
C ARG A 87 9.94 14.70 17.95
N TYR A 88 9.21 15.11 16.92
CA TYR A 88 9.05 16.51 16.53
C TYR A 88 8.46 17.36 17.68
N ASN A 89 7.38 16.87 18.30
CA ASN A 89 6.74 17.56 19.42
C ASN A 89 7.63 17.66 20.66
N ASN A 90 8.55 16.71 20.86
CA ASN A 90 9.54 16.78 21.94
C ASN A 90 10.63 17.81 21.63
N LEU A 91 11.14 17.83 20.39
CA LEU A 91 12.14 18.83 19.95
C LEU A 91 11.62 20.26 20.07
N LEU A 92 10.34 20.50 19.81
CA LEU A 92 9.72 21.83 20.01
C LEU A 92 9.75 22.32 21.47
N LYS A 93 9.89 21.41 22.44
CA LYS A 93 9.95 21.73 23.87
C LYS A 93 11.39 21.94 24.37
N GLU A 94 12.38 21.55 23.59
CA GLU A 94 13.80 21.69 23.90
C GLU A 94 14.37 22.98 23.30
N THR A 95 15.41 23.53 23.91
CA THR A 95 16.15 24.65 23.30
C THR A 95 16.89 24.14 22.07
N LEU A 96 16.59 24.69 20.88
CA LEU A 96 17.26 24.30 19.65
C LEU A 96 18.76 24.61 19.70
N THR A 97 19.58 23.58 19.53
CA THR A 97 21.03 23.61 19.37
C THR A 97 21.39 23.15 17.96
N GLU A 98 22.60 23.45 17.50
CA GLU A 98 23.08 23.00 16.18
C GLU A 98 22.95 21.47 16.00
N THR A 99 23.16 20.71 17.09
CA THR A 99 23.06 19.25 17.14
C THR A 99 21.62 18.70 17.08
N ASN A 100 20.60 19.42 17.55
CA ASN A 100 19.22 18.96 17.47
C ASN A 100 18.46 19.51 16.23
N LEU A 101 19.08 20.46 15.52
CA LEU A 101 18.56 21.05 14.29
C LEU A 101 18.50 20.03 13.12
N GLU A 102 19.51 19.17 12.98
CA GLU A 102 19.49 18.09 11.98
C GLU A 102 18.35 17.10 12.25
N TYR A 103 18.15 16.69 13.51
CA TYR A 103 17.04 15.82 13.90
C TYR A 103 15.67 16.48 13.69
N PHE A 104 15.59 17.79 13.88
CA PHE A 104 14.38 18.57 13.59
C PHE A 104 14.05 18.58 12.10
N LEU A 105 15.04 18.79 11.24
CA LEU A 105 14.87 18.77 9.78
C LEU A 105 14.47 17.38 9.28
N ILE A 106 15.07 16.30 9.81
CA ILE A 106 14.68 14.92 9.49
C ILE A 106 13.22 14.66 9.90
N GLY A 107 12.82 15.06 11.11
CA GLY A 107 11.44 14.92 11.58
C GLY A 107 10.44 15.67 10.70
N LEU A 108 10.79 16.89 10.28
CA LEU A 108 9.96 17.69 9.38
C LEU A 108 9.83 17.03 8.00
N PHE A 109 10.92 16.51 7.44
CA PHE A 109 10.93 15.83 6.15
C PHE A 109 10.02 14.59 6.17
N CYS A 110 10.15 13.75 7.20
CA CYS A 110 9.33 12.54 7.36
C CYS A 110 7.84 12.85 7.55
N LEU A 111 7.50 13.98 8.20
CA LEU A 111 6.10 14.38 8.47
C LEU A 111 5.40 15.03 7.27
N PHE A 112 6.13 15.80 6.45
CA PHE A 112 5.51 16.68 5.45
C PHE A 112 5.73 16.26 3.98
N ILE A 113 6.76 15.47 3.66
CA ILE A 113 7.04 15.08 2.26
C ILE A 113 6.35 13.77 1.86
N ASN A 114 5.90 12.97 2.83
CA ASN A 114 5.04 11.81 2.58
C ASN A 114 3.56 12.14 2.37
N LYS A 115 3.22 13.41 2.07
CA LYS A 115 1.85 13.84 1.75
C LYS A 115 1.45 13.59 0.29
#